data_AF-A0A3E0W1H2-F1
#
_entry.id   AF-A0A3E0W1H2-F1
#
_cell.length_a   1.000
_cell.length_b   1.000
_cell.length_c   1.000
_cell.angle_alpha   90.00
_cell.angle_beta   90.00
_cell.angle_gamma   90.00
#
_symmetry.space_group_name_H-M   'P 1'
#
loop_
_entity.id
_entity.type
_entity.pdbx_description
1 polymer ?
#
loop_
_entity_poly.entity_id
_entity_poly.type
_entity_poly.pdbx_seq_one_letter_code
_entity_poly.pdbx_strand_id
1 'polypeptide(L)'
;MVKAKSAVGSGLSAPLALQQAERWLTGTLLTVMSDTGRSVVAADIAQRPTLQGYTRMLNPPSCSRCAILAGKFFRWNSGFLRHPRCDCRHIPTNENMAGDLTTDPYKYFHSLSPEAQEKTFGRSEARAIREGADIYRVGNIQQRGLATSKGHLRYGTPSRMTVDDIFRTAGTRTNAIKMLEHEGYITGPQVAGGNIVGRIEGFGALGKGGKARAASDAVKQARETGVRDPLNRYTMTAAERRLYDAKYKLDVARTGVYPRTVGLSSADKYVAPKPITPMQLAHIEQAYANEVAKLATSASSVRRLAQLLGI
;
A
#
# COMPACT_ATOMS: atom_id res chain seq x y z
N MET A 1 9.90 -13.03 26.18
CA MET A 1 11.05 -13.82 26.70
C MET A 1 12.13 -14.11 25.64
N VAL A 2 11.78 -14.57 24.42
CA VAL A 2 12.77 -14.98 23.39
C VAL A 2 13.75 -13.87 22.99
N LYS A 3 13.28 -12.63 22.78
CA LYS A 3 14.15 -11.49 22.39
C LYS A 3 15.15 -11.09 23.48
N ALA A 4 14.74 -11.01 24.75
CA ALA A 4 15.64 -10.72 25.85
C ALA A 4 16.69 -11.83 26.03
N LYS A 5 16.27 -13.10 26.00
CA LYS A 5 17.19 -14.25 26.09
C LYS A 5 18.19 -14.28 24.92
N SER A 6 17.73 -13.98 23.71
CA SER A 6 18.59 -13.86 22.54
C SER A 6 19.60 -12.72 22.68
N ALA A 7 19.20 -11.58 23.26
CA ALA A 7 20.08 -10.45 23.49
C ALA A 7 21.16 -10.76 24.56
N VAL A 8 20.77 -11.42 25.66
CA VAL A 8 21.72 -11.94 26.65
C VAL A 8 22.68 -12.95 26.02
N GLY A 9 22.17 -13.86 25.19
CA GLY A 9 22.99 -14.82 24.44
C GLY A 9 23.95 -14.17 23.44
N SER A 10 23.69 -12.93 23.00
CA SER A 10 24.62 -12.12 22.19
C SER A 10 25.58 -11.25 23.00
N GLY A 11 25.66 -11.44 24.33
CA GLY A 11 26.62 -10.75 25.21
C GLY A 11 26.13 -9.43 25.82
N LEU A 12 24.85 -9.06 25.66
CA LEU A 12 24.29 -7.89 26.35
C LEU A 12 24.05 -8.20 27.84
N SER A 13 24.27 -7.20 28.69
CA SER A 13 23.88 -7.30 30.10
C SER A 13 22.36 -7.46 30.24
N ALA A 14 21.92 -8.15 31.29
CA ALA A 14 20.50 -8.37 31.55
C ALA A 14 19.65 -7.07 31.51
N PRO A 15 20.08 -5.94 32.11
CA PRO A 15 19.35 -4.68 32.02
C PRO A 15 19.18 -4.16 30.58
N LEU A 16 20.26 -4.18 29.78
CA LEU A 16 20.21 -3.73 28.38
C LEU A 16 19.36 -4.66 27.51
N ALA A 17 19.44 -5.96 27.73
CA ALA A 17 18.64 -6.96 27.04
C ALA A 17 17.14 -6.80 27.32
N LEU A 18 16.77 -6.47 28.56
CA LEU A 18 15.39 -6.17 28.94
C LEU A 18 14.90 -4.88 28.27
N GLN A 19 15.69 -3.81 28.30
CA GLN A 19 15.33 -2.54 27.64
C GLN A 19 15.14 -2.72 26.13
N GLN A 20 15.97 -3.54 25.48
CA GLN A 20 15.82 -3.86 24.06
C GLN A 20 14.53 -4.65 23.79
N ALA A 21 14.22 -5.64 24.63
CA ALA A 21 13.01 -6.43 24.51
C ALA A 21 11.74 -5.59 24.73
N GLU A 22 11.78 -4.64 25.68
CA GLU A 22 10.70 -3.69 25.92
C GLU A 22 10.44 -2.82 24.70
N ARG A 23 11.47 -2.17 24.14
CA ARG A 23 11.35 -1.35 22.92
C ARG A 23 10.76 -2.13 21.74
N TRP A 24 11.15 -3.41 21.60
CA TRP A 24 10.59 -4.29 20.57
C TRP A 24 9.12 -4.62 20.84
N LEU A 25 8.76 -4.94 22.09
CA LEU A 25 7.40 -5.28 22.48
C LEU A 25 6.46 -4.09 22.26
N THR A 26 6.83 -2.91 22.74
CA THR A 26 6.07 -1.66 22.56
C THR A 26 5.86 -1.37 21.07
N GLY A 27 6.91 -1.46 20.24
CA GLY A 27 6.78 -1.25 18.80
C GLY A 27 5.88 -2.28 18.11
N THR A 28 5.91 -3.54 18.57
CA THR A 28 5.05 -4.61 18.05
C THR A 28 3.59 -4.37 18.44
N LEU A 29 3.33 -4.04 19.69
CA LEU A 29 1.98 -3.76 20.20
C LEU A 29 1.33 -2.59 19.44
N LEU A 30 2.04 -1.47 19.29
CA LEU A 30 1.56 -0.31 18.53
C LEU A 30 1.26 -0.66 17.06
N THR A 31 2.08 -1.53 16.46
CA THR A 31 1.84 -2.01 15.10
C THR A 31 0.57 -2.86 15.02
N VAL A 32 0.37 -3.78 15.98
CA VAL A 32 -0.84 -4.62 16.04
C VAL A 32 -2.08 -3.76 16.23
N MET A 33 -2.07 -2.80 17.15
CA MET A 33 -3.20 -1.88 17.35
C MET A 33 -3.53 -1.09 16.09
N SER A 34 -2.51 -0.59 15.40
CA SER A 34 -2.68 0.13 14.13
C SER A 34 -3.25 -0.79 13.02
N ASP A 35 -2.78 -2.04 12.94
CA ASP A 35 -3.31 -3.05 12.02
C ASP A 35 -4.77 -3.42 12.33
N THR A 36 -5.13 -3.53 13.62
CA THR A 36 -6.50 -3.76 14.07
C THR A 36 -7.40 -2.61 13.64
N GLY A 37 -7.01 -1.35 13.90
CA GLY A 37 -7.79 -0.18 13.50
C GLY A 37 -8.04 -0.13 11.99
N ARG A 38 -7.03 -0.42 11.17
CA ARG A 38 -7.17 -0.52 9.71
C ARG A 38 -8.08 -1.67 9.27
N SER A 39 -8.04 -2.80 9.98
CA SER A 39 -8.88 -3.97 9.71
C SER A 39 -10.35 -3.71 10.03
N VAL A 40 -10.63 -2.97 11.11
CA VAL A 40 -11.99 -2.51 11.45
C VAL A 40 -12.55 -1.62 10.36
N VAL A 41 -11.78 -0.65 9.86
CA VAL A 41 -12.22 0.23 8.75
C VAL A 41 -12.45 -0.58 7.47
N ALA A 42 -11.60 -1.56 7.17
CA ALA A 42 -11.82 -2.44 6.02
C ALA A 42 -13.10 -3.27 6.16
N ALA A 43 -13.46 -3.69 7.38
CA ALA A 43 -14.72 -4.39 7.64
C ALA A 43 -15.93 -3.46 7.51
N ASP A 44 -15.86 -2.21 8.00
CA ASP A 44 -16.90 -1.19 7.84
C ASP A 44 -17.19 -0.91 6.35
N ILE A 45 -16.14 -0.70 5.55
CA ILE A 45 -16.26 -0.51 4.09
C ILE A 45 -16.88 -1.74 3.42
N ALA A 46 -16.54 -2.96 3.87
CA ALA A 46 -17.13 -4.17 3.32
C ALA A 46 -18.64 -4.28 3.59
N GLN A 47 -19.10 -3.78 4.74
CA GLN A 47 -20.51 -3.78 5.14
C GLN A 47 -21.35 -2.67 4.52
N ARG A 48 -20.71 -1.60 4.03
CA ARG A 48 -21.38 -0.42 3.45
C ARG A 48 -21.02 -0.26 1.97
N PRO A 49 -21.79 -0.86 1.03
CA PRO A 49 -21.47 -0.84 -0.40
C PRO A 49 -21.33 0.55 -1.02
N THR A 50 -21.96 1.55 -0.42
CA THR A 50 -21.84 2.96 -0.83
C THR A 50 -20.43 3.52 -0.62
N LEU A 51 -19.64 2.93 0.30
CA LEU A 51 -18.25 3.30 0.53
C LEU A 51 -17.34 2.66 -0.51
N GLN A 52 -16.72 3.50 -1.34
CA GLN A 52 -15.85 3.06 -2.43
C GLN A 52 -14.40 2.81 -1.99
N GLY A 53 -14.05 3.07 -0.73
CA GLY A 53 -12.73 2.78 -0.22
C GLY A 53 -12.37 3.54 1.05
N TYR A 54 -11.08 3.84 1.16
CA TYR A 54 -10.54 4.60 2.27
C TYR A 54 -9.54 5.64 1.81
N THR A 55 -9.50 6.76 2.52
CA THR A 55 -8.41 7.73 2.43
C THR A 55 -7.38 7.43 3.51
N ARG A 56 -6.09 7.47 3.15
CA ARG A 56 -5.00 7.40 4.14
C ARG A 56 -4.87 8.73 4.87
N MET A 57 -4.88 8.65 6.20
CA MET A 57 -4.80 9.80 7.08
C MET A 57 -3.62 9.63 8.04
N LEU A 58 -2.90 10.72 8.27
CA LEU A 58 -1.77 10.76 9.21
C LEU A 58 -2.26 10.67 10.65
N ASN A 59 -1.36 10.19 11.51
CA ASN A 59 -1.49 10.27 12.95
C ASN A 59 -0.23 10.97 13.50
N PRO A 60 -0.14 12.31 13.38
CA PRO A 60 1.09 13.03 13.69
C PRO A 60 1.66 12.72 15.09
N PRO A 61 2.99 12.60 15.23
CA PRO A 61 4.01 12.74 14.20
C PRO A 61 4.12 11.49 13.30
N SER A 62 4.12 11.69 11.98
CA SER A 62 4.19 10.61 11.00
C SER A 62 5.44 10.73 10.14
N CYS A 63 5.98 9.59 9.70
CA CYS A 63 7.19 9.57 8.86
C CYS A 63 6.93 10.05 7.42
N SER A 64 7.99 10.41 6.68
CA SER A 64 7.90 10.85 5.27
C SER A 64 7.15 9.87 4.36
N ARG A 65 7.28 8.56 4.59
CA ARG A 65 6.57 7.52 3.81
C ARG A 65 5.05 7.59 3.99
N CYS A 66 4.60 7.87 5.21
CA CYS A 66 3.19 8.09 5.52
C CYS A 66 2.74 9.45 4.98
N ALA A 67 3.54 10.50 5.16
CA ALA A 67 3.24 11.86 4.72
C ALA A 67 2.93 11.94 3.22
N ILE A 68 3.75 11.33 2.36
CA ILE A 68 3.52 11.33 0.90
C ILE A 68 2.30 10.49 0.47
N LEU A 69 1.65 9.77 1.38
CA LEU A 69 0.45 8.99 1.10
C LEU A 69 -0.80 9.59 1.78
N ALA A 70 -0.65 10.69 2.52
CA ALA A 70 -1.76 11.41 3.14
C ALA A 70 -2.76 11.89 2.07
N GLY A 71 -4.06 11.75 2.33
CA GLY A 71 -5.13 12.14 1.41
C GLY A 71 -5.26 11.26 0.18
N LYS A 72 -4.35 10.29 -0.01
CA LYS A 72 -4.47 9.37 -1.12
C LYS A 72 -5.62 8.40 -0.85
N PHE A 73 -6.58 8.40 -1.76
CA PHE A 73 -7.66 7.43 -1.79
C PHE A 73 -7.16 6.07 -2.29
N PHE A 74 -7.63 5.02 -1.64
CA PHE A 74 -7.41 3.63 -1.98
C PHE A 74 -8.76 2.92 -1.99
N ARG A 75 -9.00 2.12 -3.02
CA ARG A 75 -10.27 1.39 -3.15
C ARG A 75 -10.44 0.35 -2.05
N TRP A 76 -11.69 -0.07 -1.82
CA TRP A 76 -12.06 -1.14 -0.85
C TRP A 76 -11.27 -2.45 -1.00
N ASN A 77 -10.75 -2.72 -2.21
CA ASN A 77 -9.96 -3.91 -2.52
C ASN A 77 -8.47 -3.62 -2.74
N SER A 78 -8.00 -2.40 -2.50
CA SER A 78 -6.59 -2.07 -2.54
C SER A 78 -5.89 -2.57 -1.29
N GLY A 79 -4.86 -3.40 -1.48
CA GLY A 79 -4.02 -3.86 -0.37
C GLY A 79 -3.32 -2.69 0.34
N PHE A 80 -3.18 -2.79 1.66
CA PHE A 80 -2.44 -1.80 2.44
C PHE A 80 -0.96 -2.19 2.53
N LEU A 81 -0.11 -1.49 1.79
CA LEU A 81 1.34 -1.63 1.94
C LEU A 81 1.78 -0.85 3.17
N ARG A 82 2.21 -1.57 4.21
CA ARG A 82 2.77 -1.02 5.44
C ARG A 82 4.26 -1.25 5.55
N HIS A 83 4.97 -0.31 6.17
CA HIS A 83 6.35 -0.47 6.59
C HIS A 83 6.42 -0.65 8.12
N PRO A 84 7.57 -1.05 8.69
CA PRO A 84 7.73 -1.10 10.14
C PRO A 84 7.38 0.25 10.78
N ARG A 85 6.64 0.20 11.90
CA ARG A 85 6.16 1.39 12.65
C ARG A 85 5.22 2.31 11.87
N CYS A 86 4.49 1.78 10.88
CA CYS A 86 3.46 2.54 10.17
C CYS A 86 2.20 2.73 11.04
N ASP A 87 1.94 3.99 11.38
CA ASP A 87 0.88 4.52 12.23
C ASP A 87 -0.30 5.12 11.46
N CYS A 88 -0.18 5.21 10.13
CA CYS A 88 -1.24 5.70 9.23
C CYS A 88 -2.61 5.05 9.53
N ARG A 89 -3.67 5.87 9.64
CA ARG A 89 -5.06 5.41 9.81
C ARG A 89 -5.85 5.46 8.49
N HIS A 90 -6.94 4.72 8.43
CA HIS A 90 -7.88 4.74 7.31
C HIS A 90 -9.12 5.53 7.71
N ILE A 91 -9.58 6.42 6.84
CA ILE A 91 -10.93 6.99 6.94
C ILE A 91 -11.77 6.32 5.86
N PRO A 92 -12.91 5.69 6.20
CA PRO A 92 -13.87 5.23 5.20
C PRO A 92 -14.40 6.43 4.41
N THR A 93 -14.24 6.43 3.08
CA THR A 93 -14.64 7.54 2.22
C THR A 93 -15.15 7.06 0.86
N ASN A 94 -16.02 7.86 0.24
CA ASN A 94 -16.41 7.68 -1.17
C ASN A 94 -15.39 8.37 -2.09
N GLU A 95 -14.87 9.50 -1.62
CA GLU A 95 -13.99 10.43 -2.33
C GLU A 95 -13.09 11.14 -1.31
N ASN A 96 -11.95 11.67 -1.75
CA ASN A 96 -11.07 12.42 -0.86
C ASN A 96 -11.65 13.81 -0.55
N MET A 97 -11.84 14.13 0.72
CA MET A 97 -12.01 15.52 1.17
C MET A 97 -10.61 16.13 1.33
N ALA A 98 -10.17 16.93 0.35
CA ALA A 98 -8.91 17.64 0.44
C ALA A 98 -9.00 18.80 1.44
N GLY A 99 -7.95 19.03 2.22
CA GLY A 99 -7.81 20.25 3.02
C GLY A 99 -7.52 20.06 4.51
N ASP A 100 -7.65 18.86 5.08
CA ASP A 100 -7.22 18.58 6.46
C ASP A 100 -5.71 18.30 6.49
N LEU A 101 -5.00 18.82 7.50
CA LEU A 101 -3.57 18.60 7.76
C LEU A 101 -3.17 17.13 7.63
N THR A 102 -3.99 16.24 8.16
CA THR A 102 -3.77 14.80 8.20
C THR A 102 -4.01 14.11 6.85
N THR A 103 -4.53 14.84 5.87
CA THR A 103 -4.81 14.38 4.49
C THR A 103 -4.08 15.21 3.44
N ASP A 104 -3.34 16.24 3.84
CA ASP A 104 -2.61 17.11 2.92
C ASP A 104 -1.11 17.06 3.24
N PRO A 105 -0.30 16.42 2.38
CA PRO A 105 1.14 16.28 2.61
C PRO A 105 1.86 17.62 2.76
N TYR A 106 1.44 18.66 2.03
CA TYR A 106 2.07 19.98 2.09
C TYR A 106 1.68 20.73 3.34
N LYS A 107 0.39 20.72 3.72
CA LYS A 107 -0.01 21.30 5.02
C LYS A 107 0.73 20.62 6.17
N TYR A 108 0.86 19.28 6.13
CA TYR A 108 1.64 18.56 7.14
C TYR A 108 3.10 19.02 7.15
N PHE A 109 3.76 19.06 5.99
CA PHE A 109 5.13 19.55 5.88
C PHE A 109 5.31 20.96 6.46
N HIS A 110 4.42 21.90 6.10
CA HIS A 110 4.48 23.29 6.56
C HIS A 110 4.12 23.48 8.04
N SER A 111 3.43 22.53 8.67
CA SER A 111 3.17 22.55 10.12
C SER A 111 4.39 22.18 10.98
N LEU A 112 5.41 21.55 10.37
CA LEU A 112 6.62 21.14 11.07
C LEU A 112 7.62 22.29 11.14
N SER A 113 8.37 22.38 12.25
CA SER A 113 9.55 23.25 12.31
C SER A 113 10.58 22.83 11.25
N PRO A 114 11.49 23.73 10.82
CA PRO A 114 12.55 23.38 9.87
C PRO A 114 13.36 22.14 10.30
N GLU A 115 13.69 22.03 11.58
CA GLU A 115 14.43 20.89 12.14
C GLU A 115 13.60 19.61 12.07
N ALA A 116 12.29 19.70 12.32
CA ALA A 116 11.38 18.57 12.20
C ALA A 116 11.15 18.15 10.74
N GLN A 117 11.13 19.10 9.79
CA GLN A 117 11.11 18.81 8.37
C GLN A 117 12.37 18.02 7.96
N GLU A 118 13.55 18.50 8.35
CA GLU A 118 14.82 17.85 8.03
C GLU A 118 14.93 16.47 8.69
N LYS A 119 14.46 16.32 9.93
CA LYS A 119 14.42 15.02 10.63
C LYS A 119 13.47 14.02 9.97
N THR A 120 12.31 14.47 9.48
CA THR A 120 11.28 13.60 8.91
C THR A 120 11.55 13.24 7.45
N PHE A 121 11.98 14.22 6.64
CA PHE A 121 12.13 14.08 5.19
C PHE A 121 13.58 13.94 4.73
N GLY A 122 14.57 14.32 5.54
CA GLY A 122 15.96 14.47 5.11
C GLY A 122 16.29 15.94 4.81
N ARG A 123 17.57 16.31 4.96
CA ARG A 123 18.01 17.71 4.87
C ARG A 123 17.85 18.29 3.46
N SER A 124 18.43 17.60 2.48
CA SER A 124 18.37 17.98 1.07
C SER A 124 16.93 17.90 0.54
N GLU A 125 16.17 16.91 0.96
CA GLU A 125 14.76 16.72 0.60
C GLU A 125 13.86 17.82 1.15
N ALA A 126 13.97 18.12 2.45
CA ALA A 126 13.21 19.20 3.07
C ALA A 126 13.57 20.56 2.45
N ARG A 127 14.84 20.77 2.10
CA ARG A 127 15.26 21.94 1.32
C ARG A 127 14.58 21.97 -0.05
N ALA A 128 14.63 20.90 -0.84
CA ALA A 128 14.00 20.85 -2.16
C ALA A 128 12.50 21.15 -2.08
N ILE A 129 11.79 20.59 -1.10
CA ILE A 129 10.35 20.84 -0.91
C ILE A 129 10.09 22.31 -0.57
N ARG A 130 10.91 22.95 0.28
CA ARG A 130 10.82 24.39 0.56
C ARG A 130 11.06 25.25 -0.69
N GLU A 131 11.90 24.78 -1.61
CA GLU A 131 12.19 25.43 -2.89
C GLU A 131 11.15 25.15 -3.98
N GLY A 132 10.04 24.48 -3.66
CA GLY A 132 8.93 24.24 -4.57
C GLY A 132 8.92 22.87 -5.24
N ALA A 133 9.85 21.97 -4.92
CA ALA A 133 9.84 20.62 -5.46
C ALA A 133 8.58 19.86 -5.05
N ASP A 134 8.10 18.99 -5.94
CA ASP A 134 6.96 18.13 -5.67
C ASP A 134 7.34 17.09 -4.60
N ILE A 135 6.68 17.15 -3.43
CA ILE A 135 6.94 16.28 -2.27
C ILE A 135 6.83 14.79 -2.61
N TYR A 136 5.99 14.45 -3.58
CA TYR A 136 5.85 13.07 -4.04
C TYR A 136 7.03 12.65 -4.93
N ARG A 137 7.59 13.54 -5.77
CA ARG A 137 8.81 13.25 -6.54
C ARG A 137 9.98 13.03 -5.60
N VAL A 138 10.20 13.98 -4.70
CA VAL A 138 11.29 13.94 -3.71
C VAL A 138 11.20 12.66 -2.88
N GLY A 139 10.04 12.39 -2.27
CA GLY A 139 9.86 11.21 -1.42
C GLY A 139 9.95 9.88 -2.18
N ASN A 140 9.47 9.79 -3.42
CA ASN A 140 9.58 8.56 -4.20
C ASN A 140 11.02 8.29 -4.65
N ILE A 141 11.76 9.32 -5.11
CA ILE A 141 13.16 9.16 -5.52
C ILE A 141 14.03 8.83 -4.31
N GLN A 142 13.80 9.46 -3.15
CA GLN A 142 14.49 9.10 -1.91
C GLN A 142 14.31 7.62 -1.56
N GLN A 143 13.12 7.06 -1.78
CA GLN A 143 12.82 5.67 -1.43
C GLN A 143 13.26 4.64 -2.47
N ARG A 144 13.22 5.00 -3.76
CA ARG A 144 13.38 4.05 -4.88
C ARG A 144 14.59 4.33 -5.77
N GLY A 145 15.28 5.45 -5.55
CA GLY A 145 16.32 5.95 -6.45
C GLY A 145 15.77 6.62 -7.71
N LEU A 146 16.69 7.00 -8.59
CA LEU A 146 16.40 7.63 -9.87
C LEU A 146 15.59 6.72 -10.80
N ALA A 147 14.76 7.33 -11.64
CA ALA A 147 13.99 6.59 -12.62
C ALA A 147 14.87 6.08 -13.76
N THR A 148 14.40 5.02 -14.42
CA THR A 148 14.99 4.57 -15.69
C THR A 148 14.69 5.58 -16.80
N SER A 149 15.49 5.57 -17.87
CA SER A 149 15.27 6.45 -19.04
C SER A 149 13.85 6.31 -19.61
N LYS A 150 13.29 5.09 -19.60
CA LYS A 150 11.90 4.84 -20.02
C LYS A 150 10.87 5.47 -19.07
N GLY A 151 11.14 5.45 -17.78
CA GLY A 151 10.29 6.12 -16.77
C GLY A 151 10.30 7.63 -16.97
N HIS A 152 11.49 8.20 -17.18
CA HIS A 152 11.68 9.62 -17.47
C HIS A 152 10.91 10.05 -18.72
N LEU A 153 11.11 9.38 -19.87
CA LEU A 153 10.42 9.71 -21.12
C LEU A 153 8.88 9.63 -21.00
N ARG A 154 8.37 8.71 -20.18
CA ARG A 154 6.93 8.49 -20.05
C ARG A 154 6.25 9.43 -19.06
N TYR A 155 6.93 9.79 -17.98
CA TYR A 155 6.31 10.44 -16.83
C TYR A 155 7.04 11.71 -16.36
N GLY A 156 8.12 12.13 -17.03
CA GLY A 156 8.96 13.24 -16.59
C GLY A 156 9.57 13.04 -15.21
N THR A 157 9.82 11.79 -14.79
CA THR A 157 10.47 11.49 -13.51
C THR A 157 11.96 11.84 -13.56
N PRO A 158 12.55 12.36 -12.46
CA PRO A 158 13.99 12.54 -12.35
C PRO A 158 14.76 11.25 -12.63
N SER A 159 15.78 11.33 -13.48
CA SER A 159 16.60 10.17 -13.88
C SER A 159 18.10 10.42 -13.90
N ARG A 160 18.57 11.67 -13.78
CA ARG A 160 20.01 11.97 -13.86
C ARG A 160 20.59 12.35 -12.52
N MET A 161 19.91 13.21 -11.76
CA MET A 161 20.44 13.72 -10.48
C MET A 161 19.44 13.58 -9.35
N THR A 162 19.92 13.20 -8.17
CA THR A 162 19.14 13.31 -6.93
C THR A 162 19.11 14.76 -6.43
N VAL A 163 18.20 15.08 -5.51
CA VAL A 163 18.20 16.42 -4.87
C VAL A 163 19.52 16.72 -4.16
N ASP A 164 20.18 15.70 -3.61
CA ASP A 164 21.47 15.86 -2.95
C ASP A 164 22.59 16.17 -3.94
N ASP A 165 22.61 15.48 -5.09
CA ASP A 165 23.52 15.78 -6.19
C ASP A 165 23.35 17.22 -6.68
N ILE A 166 22.10 17.64 -6.88
CA ILE A 166 21.77 19.01 -7.33
C ILE A 166 22.33 20.04 -6.35
N PHE A 167 22.06 19.90 -5.05
CA PHE A 167 22.53 20.89 -4.07
C PHE A 167 24.05 20.89 -3.88
N ARG A 168 24.71 19.77 -4.13
CA ARG A 168 26.17 19.65 -4.10
C ARG A 168 26.85 20.33 -5.29
N THR A 169 26.22 20.33 -6.47
CA THR A 169 26.83 20.88 -7.70
C THR A 169 26.37 22.28 -8.08
N ALA A 170 25.17 22.70 -7.64
CA ALA A 170 24.54 23.93 -8.13
C ALA A 170 25.33 25.21 -7.80
N GLY A 171 26.07 25.22 -6.68
CA GLY A 171 26.82 26.38 -6.18
C GLY A 171 25.95 27.51 -5.61
N THR A 172 24.91 27.91 -6.35
CA THR A 172 23.97 28.98 -5.94
C THR A 172 22.54 28.44 -5.81
N ARG A 173 21.72 29.11 -5.00
CA ARG A 173 20.29 28.79 -4.86
C ARG A 173 19.56 28.87 -6.19
N THR A 174 19.82 29.91 -7.00
CA THR A 174 19.20 30.09 -8.32
C THR A 174 19.49 28.94 -9.25
N ASN A 175 20.74 28.47 -9.30
CA ASN A 175 21.10 27.31 -10.10
C ASN A 175 20.45 26.03 -9.58
N ALA A 176 20.36 25.87 -8.26
CA ALA A 176 19.71 24.70 -7.67
C ALA A 176 18.24 24.60 -8.07
N ILE A 177 17.51 25.73 -8.05
CA ILE A 177 16.12 25.80 -8.49
C ILE A 177 16.01 25.43 -9.99
N LYS A 178 16.85 26.02 -10.85
CA LYS A 178 16.87 25.68 -12.29
C LYS A 178 17.16 24.19 -12.54
N MET A 179 18.07 23.59 -11.76
CA MET A 179 18.38 22.17 -11.86
C MET A 179 17.22 21.30 -11.36
N LEU A 180 16.53 21.70 -10.28
CA LEU A 180 15.33 21.01 -9.79
C LEU A 180 14.19 21.05 -10.82
N GLU A 181 14.01 22.17 -11.52
CA GLU A 181 13.07 22.29 -12.64
C GLU A 181 13.47 21.38 -13.80
N HIS A 182 14.71 21.48 -14.26
CA HIS A 182 15.23 20.70 -15.38
C HIS A 182 15.15 19.18 -15.15
N GLU A 183 15.45 18.72 -13.94
CA GLU A 183 15.37 17.29 -13.59
C GLU A 183 13.94 16.80 -13.32
N GLY A 184 12.95 17.70 -13.29
CA GLY A 184 11.54 17.32 -13.09
C GLY A 184 11.17 17.08 -11.61
N TYR A 185 11.90 17.71 -10.68
CA TYR A 185 11.50 17.81 -9.28
C TYR A 185 10.48 18.93 -9.07
N ILE A 186 10.69 20.10 -9.69
CA ILE A 186 9.72 21.19 -9.74
C ILE A 186 8.90 21.03 -11.01
N THR A 187 7.60 20.79 -10.85
CA THR A 187 6.68 20.44 -11.95
C THR A 187 5.50 21.41 -12.08
N GLY A 188 5.45 22.44 -11.24
CA GLY A 188 4.35 23.40 -11.13
C GLY A 188 4.01 23.72 -9.67
N PRO A 189 2.89 24.41 -9.40
CA PRO A 189 2.46 24.74 -8.04
C PRO A 189 2.28 23.52 -7.15
N GLN A 190 2.71 23.58 -5.89
CA GLN A 190 2.53 22.49 -4.94
C GLN A 190 1.04 22.32 -4.60
N VAL A 191 0.45 21.19 -5.01
CA VAL A 191 -0.96 20.86 -4.75
C VAL A 191 -1.06 19.58 -3.94
N ALA A 192 -2.05 19.48 -3.04
CA ALA A 192 -2.24 18.33 -2.15
C ALA A 192 -2.24 16.98 -2.89
N GLY A 193 -2.73 16.92 -4.13
CA GLY A 193 -2.72 15.71 -4.96
C GLY A 193 -1.39 15.39 -5.66
N GLY A 194 -0.44 16.32 -5.69
CA GLY A 194 0.78 16.26 -6.49
C GLY A 194 0.53 16.51 -7.98
N ASN A 195 1.59 16.87 -8.71
CA ASN A 195 1.55 17.15 -10.15
C ASN A 195 2.07 15.96 -10.98
N ILE A 196 2.09 14.75 -10.40
CA ILE A 196 2.68 13.59 -11.05
C ILE A 196 1.83 13.15 -12.25
N VAL A 197 2.44 13.15 -13.42
CA VAL A 197 1.90 12.56 -14.65
C VAL A 197 1.62 11.07 -14.43
N GLY A 198 0.40 10.63 -14.75
CA GLY A 198 -0.01 9.24 -14.58
C GLY A 198 -0.59 8.90 -13.21
N ARG A 199 -1.00 9.89 -12.40
CA ARG A 199 -1.84 9.73 -11.20
C ARG A 199 -3.28 9.27 -11.52
N ILE A 200 -3.47 8.52 -12.60
CA ILE A 200 -4.72 7.81 -12.86
C ILE A 200 -4.68 6.58 -11.96
N GLU A 201 -5.78 6.33 -11.25
CA GLU A 201 -5.98 5.15 -10.41
C GLU A 201 -5.38 3.90 -11.08
N GLY A 202 -4.36 3.33 -10.44
CA GLY A 202 -3.59 2.25 -11.02
C GLY A 202 -4.39 0.96 -11.02
N PHE A 203 -5.01 0.60 -12.15
CA PHE A 203 -5.44 -0.77 -12.41
C PHE A 203 -4.25 -1.73 -12.61
N GLY A 204 -3.01 -1.29 -12.34
CA GLY A 204 -1.79 -2.07 -12.47
C GLY A 204 -1.79 -3.41 -11.74
N ALA A 205 -2.57 -3.52 -10.65
CA ALA A 205 -2.76 -4.78 -9.92
C ALA A 205 -3.84 -5.70 -10.53
N LEU A 206 -4.55 -5.25 -11.58
CA LEU A 206 -5.63 -5.98 -12.24
C LEU A 206 -5.18 -6.44 -13.63
N GLY A 207 -5.20 -7.75 -13.86
CA GLY A 207 -4.84 -8.35 -15.15
C GLY A 207 -3.41 -7.99 -15.60
N LYS A 208 -3.21 -7.77 -16.91
CA LYS A 208 -1.92 -7.43 -17.54
C LYS A 208 -1.43 -6.02 -17.20
N GLY A 209 -1.28 -5.67 -15.92
CA GLY A 209 -0.84 -4.34 -15.50
C GLY A 209 -1.88 -3.25 -15.79
N GLY A 210 -3.18 -3.56 -15.71
CA GLY A 210 -4.27 -2.63 -16.04
C GLY A 210 -4.61 -2.53 -17.53
N LYS A 211 -3.90 -3.26 -18.40
CA LYS A 211 -4.20 -3.29 -19.85
C LYS A 211 -5.42 -4.14 -20.21
N ALA A 212 -5.88 -5.01 -19.29
CA ALA A 212 -7.09 -5.80 -19.49
C ALA A 212 -8.30 -4.91 -19.19
N ARG A 213 -9.00 -4.46 -20.25
CA ARG A 213 -10.17 -3.59 -20.15
C ARG A 213 -11.26 -4.18 -19.25
N ALA A 214 -11.62 -5.45 -19.43
CA ALA A 214 -12.63 -6.12 -18.61
C ALA A 214 -12.41 -5.98 -17.08
N ALA A 215 -11.16 -6.04 -16.62
CA ALA A 215 -10.84 -5.89 -15.20
C ALA A 215 -10.97 -4.45 -14.70
N SER A 216 -10.62 -3.48 -15.55
CA SER A 216 -10.73 -2.05 -15.23
C SER A 216 -12.17 -1.55 -15.35
N ASP A 217 -12.92 -2.06 -16.33
CA ASP A 217 -14.29 -1.66 -16.64
C ASP A 217 -15.27 -2.20 -15.60
N ALA A 218 -15.14 -3.47 -15.19
CA ALA A 218 -15.95 -4.04 -14.11
C ALA A 218 -15.80 -3.25 -12.79
N VAL A 219 -14.59 -2.73 -12.55
CA VAL A 219 -14.33 -1.86 -11.41
C VAL A 219 -15.01 -0.51 -11.54
N LYS A 220 -14.88 0.14 -12.70
CA LYS A 220 -15.50 1.45 -12.95
C LYS A 220 -17.01 1.34 -12.82
N GLN A 221 -17.60 0.31 -13.43
CA GLN A 221 -19.03 0.03 -13.34
C GLN A 221 -19.47 -0.19 -11.89
N ALA A 222 -18.71 -0.95 -11.08
CA ALA A 222 -19.04 -1.16 -9.67
C ALA A 222 -18.99 0.13 -8.84
N ARG A 223 -18.17 1.11 -9.24
CA ARG A 223 -18.10 2.44 -8.62
C ARG A 223 -19.29 3.31 -9.03
N GLU A 224 -19.56 3.38 -10.32
CA GLU A 224 -20.66 4.17 -10.89
C GLU A 224 -22.03 3.69 -10.36
N THR A 225 -22.20 2.38 -10.25
CA THR A 225 -23.46 1.77 -9.81
C THR A 225 -23.54 1.55 -8.29
N GLY A 226 -22.40 1.56 -7.59
CA GLY A 226 -22.30 1.10 -6.20
C GLY A 226 -22.50 -0.41 -6.01
N VAL A 227 -22.69 -1.18 -7.09
CA VAL A 227 -22.96 -2.61 -7.05
C VAL A 227 -21.69 -3.39 -7.39
N ARG A 228 -21.20 -4.17 -6.41
CA ARG A 228 -20.04 -5.05 -6.60
C ARG A 228 -20.51 -6.42 -7.07
N ASP A 229 -19.92 -6.93 -8.15
CA ASP A 229 -20.08 -8.33 -8.54
C ASP A 229 -19.21 -9.20 -7.60
N PRO A 230 -19.84 -10.08 -6.77
CA PRO A 230 -19.12 -10.93 -5.83
C PRO A 230 -18.37 -12.08 -6.51
N LEU A 231 -18.70 -12.46 -7.75
CA LEU A 231 -18.02 -13.53 -8.51
C LEU A 231 -16.86 -12.97 -9.36
N ASN A 232 -16.86 -11.67 -9.61
CA ASN A 232 -15.73 -11.02 -10.25
C ASN A 232 -14.65 -10.64 -9.23
N ARG A 233 -13.51 -11.35 -9.31
CA ARG A 233 -12.33 -11.14 -8.45
C ARG A 233 -11.86 -9.68 -8.39
N TYR A 234 -12.07 -8.89 -9.44
CA TYR A 234 -11.63 -7.50 -9.50
C TYR A 234 -12.51 -6.52 -8.71
N THR A 235 -13.72 -6.94 -8.33
CA THR A 235 -14.68 -6.16 -7.52
C THR A 235 -14.86 -6.71 -6.10
N MET A 236 -14.34 -7.90 -5.82
CA MET A 236 -14.32 -8.49 -4.48
C MET A 236 -13.52 -7.68 -3.45
N THR A 237 -14.00 -7.61 -2.21
CA THR A 237 -13.24 -7.16 -1.04
C THR A 237 -12.05 -8.08 -0.75
N ALA A 238 -11.16 -7.67 0.17
CA ALA A 238 -10.07 -8.55 0.61
C ALA A 238 -10.59 -9.81 1.33
N ALA A 239 -11.69 -9.71 2.08
CA ALA A 239 -12.29 -10.86 2.77
C ALA A 239 -12.96 -11.83 1.79
N GLU A 240 -13.73 -11.31 0.83
CA GLU A 240 -14.33 -12.08 -0.26
C GLU A 240 -13.25 -12.81 -1.07
N ARG A 241 -12.14 -12.13 -1.41
CA ARG A 241 -11.02 -12.75 -2.13
C ARG A 241 -10.34 -13.87 -1.35
N ARG A 242 -10.22 -13.77 -0.02
CA ARG A 242 -9.61 -14.85 0.77
C ARG A 242 -10.45 -16.14 0.67
N LEU A 243 -11.76 -16.03 0.83
CA LEU A 243 -12.68 -17.16 0.69
C LEU A 243 -12.66 -17.72 -0.74
N TYR A 244 -12.79 -16.84 -1.74
CA TYR A 244 -12.75 -17.24 -3.15
C TYR A 244 -11.44 -17.92 -3.53
N ASP A 245 -10.30 -17.32 -3.19
CA ASP A 245 -8.98 -17.86 -3.51
C ASP A 245 -8.75 -19.21 -2.79
N ALA A 246 -9.26 -19.37 -1.56
CA ALA A 246 -9.17 -20.64 -0.82
C ALA A 246 -10.02 -21.75 -1.47
N LYS A 247 -11.27 -21.46 -1.85
CA LYS A 247 -12.15 -22.40 -2.57
C LYS A 247 -11.56 -22.78 -3.93
N TYR A 248 -11.14 -21.79 -4.72
CA TYR A 248 -10.52 -22.03 -6.02
C TYR A 248 -9.30 -22.94 -5.92
N LYS A 249 -8.40 -22.68 -4.95
CA LYS A 249 -7.21 -23.52 -4.74
C LYS A 249 -7.59 -24.94 -4.35
N LEU A 250 -8.59 -25.11 -3.49
CA LEU A 250 -9.07 -26.44 -3.10
C LEU A 250 -9.64 -27.20 -4.31
N ASP A 251 -10.44 -26.54 -5.14
CA ASP A 251 -11.05 -27.15 -6.32
C ASP A 251 -9.98 -27.63 -7.31
N VAL A 252 -8.96 -26.80 -7.58
CA VAL A 252 -7.82 -27.19 -8.43
C VAL A 252 -6.98 -28.28 -7.78
N ALA A 253 -6.72 -28.18 -6.47
CA ALA A 253 -5.98 -29.21 -5.73
C ALA A 253 -6.65 -30.58 -5.80
N ARG A 254 -7.98 -30.61 -5.74
CA ARG A 254 -8.79 -31.84 -5.85
C ARG A 254 -8.72 -32.49 -7.23
N THR A 255 -8.33 -31.77 -8.28
CA THR A 255 -8.05 -32.38 -9.60
C THR A 255 -6.65 -33.02 -9.67
N GLY A 256 -5.91 -33.08 -8.56
CA GLY A 256 -4.55 -33.63 -8.51
C GLY A 256 -3.45 -32.64 -8.91
N VAL A 257 -3.80 -31.37 -9.15
CA VAL A 257 -2.86 -30.34 -9.63
C VAL A 257 -2.58 -29.31 -8.53
N TYR A 258 -1.31 -28.97 -8.32
CA TYR A 258 -0.92 -27.93 -7.38
C TYR A 258 -1.30 -26.53 -7.91
N PRO A 259 -2.13 -25.76 -7.19
CA PRO A 259 -2.59 -24.45 -7.65
C PRO A 259 -1.52 -23.38 -7.43
N ARG A 260 -0.73 -23.10 -8.48
CA ARG A 260 0.35 -22.08 -8.44
C ARG A 260 -0.20 -20.65 -8.34
N THR A 261 -1.29 -20.39 -9.04
CA THR A 261 -1.92 -19.08 -9.20
C THR A 261 -3.43 -19.21 -9.08
N VAL A 262 -4.11 -18.09 -8.85
CA VAL A 262 -5.57 -18.03 -8.92
C VAL A 262 -5.97 -17.44 -10.26
N GLY A 263 -6.65 -18.24 -11.08
CA GLY A 263 -7.00 -17.92 -12.47
C GLY A 263 -5.85 -18.12 -13.47
N LEU A 264 -6.16 -17.94 -14.75
CA LEU A 264 -5.21 -18.06 -15.85
C LEU A 264 -4.20 -16.90 -15.83
N SER A 265 -2.96 -17.18 -15.47
CA SER A 265 -1.84 -16.24 -15.65
C SER A 265 -1.14 -16.49 -16.99
N SER A 266 -0.69 -15.42 -17.65
CA SER A 266 0.19 -15.55 -18.82
C SER A 266 1.52 -16.23 -18.49
N ALA A 267 1.92 -16.25 -17.22
CA ALA A 267 3.09 -16.98 -16.75
C ALA A 267 2.92 -18.52 -16.81
N ASP A 268 1.67 -19.01 -16.84
CA ASP A 268 1.37 -20.45 -16.79
C ASP A 268 1.12 -21.06 -18.18
N LYS A 269 1.12 -20.26 -19.26
CA LYS A 269 0.67 -20.65 -20.61
C LYS A 269 1.41 -21.85 -21.23
N TYR A 270 2.63 -22.15 -20.77
CA TYR A 270 3.45 -23.25 -21.30
C TYR A 270 4.08 -24.10 -20.20
N VAL A 271 3.63 -23.97 -18.95
CA VAL A 271 4.25 -24.70 -17.84
C VAL A 271 3.45 -25.94 -17.54
N ALA A 272 4.11 -27.11 -17.54
CA ALA A 272 3.46 -28.37 -17.18
C ALA A 272 2.79 -28.29 -15.79
N PRO A 273 1.58 -28.86 -15.62
CA PRO A 273 0.92 -28.95 -14.32
C PRO A 273 1.82 -29.68 -13.32
N LYS A 274 2.00 -29.09 -12.13
CA LYS A 274 2.73 -29.76 -11.05
C LYS A 274 1.76 -30.68 -10.30
N PRO A 275 2.05 -31.97 -10.12
CA PRO A 275 1.21 -32.83 -9.29
C PRO A 275 1.25 -32.36 -7.83
N ILE A 276 0.10 -32.42 -7.16
CA ILE A 276 0.00 -32.06 -5.74
C ILE A 276 0.39 -33.24 -4.84
N THR A 277 1.07 -32.96 -3.73
CA THR A 277 1.36 -33.98 -2.71
C THR A 277 0.25 -34.06 -1.66
N PRO A 278 0.08 -35.20 -0.95
CA PRO A 278 -0.92 -35.33 0.12
C PRO A 278 -0.76 -34.26 1.22
N MET A 279 0.48 -33.96 1.61
CA MET A 279 0.77 -32.91 2.60
C MET A 279 0.35 -31.52 2.11
N GLN A 280 0.54 -31.21 0.83
CA GLN A 280 0.12 -29.93 0.24
C GLN A 280 -1.41 -29.84 0.17
N LEU A 281 -2.08 -30.93 -0.21
CA LEU A 281 -3.53 -30.99 -0.23
C LEU A 281 -4.11 -30.73 1.18
N ALA A 282 -3.60 -31.41 2.20
CA ALA A 282 -4.03 -31.22 3.59
C ALA A 282 -3.86 -29.77 4.06
N HIS A 283 -2.76 -29.10 3.69
CA HIS A 283 -2.56 -27.69 4.02
C HIS A 283 -3.56 -26.76 3.31
N ILE A 284 -3.91 -27.05 2.05
CA ILE A 284 -4.92 -26.28 1.30
C ILE A 284 -6.31 -26.52 1.90
N GLU A 285 -6.65 -27.75 2.26
CA GLU A 285 -7.90 -28.10 2.95
C GLU A 285 -8.02 -27.38 4.29
N GLN A 286 -6.95 -27.35 5.08
CA GLN A 286 -6.92 -26.62 6.34
C GLN A 286 -7.08 -25.10 6.12
N ALA A 287 -6.41 -24.53 5.13
CA ALA A 287 -6.54 -23.11 4.80
C ALA A 287 -7.98 -22.76 4.39
N TYR A 288 -8.63 -23.64 3.61
CA TYR A 288 -10.05 -23.49 3.25
C TYR A 288 -10.97 -23.61 4.48
N ALA A 289 -10.80 -24.64 5.31
CA ALA A 289 -11.57 -24.83 6.52
C ALA A 289 -11.47 -23.62 7.47
N ASN A 290 -10.29 -23.01 7.57
CA ASN A 290 -10.08 -21.80 8.36
C ASN A 290 -10.87 -20.59 7.82
N GLU A 291 -11.03 -20.46 6.50
CA GLU A 291 -11.87 -19.39 5.92
C GLU A 291 -13.37 -19.68 6.10
N VAL A 292 -13.79 -20.95 5.97
CA VAL A 292 -15.18 -21.38 6.22
C VAL A 292 -15.57 -21.14 7.68
N ALA A 293 -14.70 -21.46 8.64
CA ALA A 293 -14.95 -21.24 10.07
C ALA A 293 -15.22 -19.77 10.42
N LYS A 294 -14.71 -18.82 9.62
CA LYS A 294 -14.93 -17.38 9.81
C LYS A 294 -16.29 -16.92 9.32
N LEU A 295 -17.04 -17.73 8.56
CA LEU A 295 -18.30 -17.30 7.93
C LEU A 295 -19.35 -16.86 8.93
N ALA A 296 -19.42 -17.49 10.11
CA ALA A 296 -20.38 -17.18 11.15
C ALA A 296 -20.30 -15.71 11.62
N THR A 297 -19.09 -15.14 11.69
CA THR A 297 -18.84 -13.76 12.11
C THR A 297 -18.52 -12.83 10.94
N SER A 298 -18.59 -13.32 9.71
CA SER A 298 -18.24 -12.55 8.52
C SER A 298 -19.37 -11.62 8.05
N ALA A 299 -18.97 -10.56 7.35
CA ALA A 299 -19.89 -9.63 6.70
C ALA A 299 -20.90 -10.34 5.79
N SER A 300 -22.09 -9.78 5.65
CA SER A 300 -23.18 -10.32 4.82
C SER A 300 -22.73 -10.57 3.38
N SER A 301 -21.86 -9.72 2.84
CA SER A 301 -21.32 -9.88 1.48
C SER A 301 -20.44 -11.13 1.32
N VAL A 302 -19.68 -11.51 2.34
CA VAL A 302 -18.86 -12.75 2.35
C VAL A 302 -19.76 -13.98 2.46
N ARG A 303 -20.81 -13.91 3.29
CA ARG A 303 -21.81 -14.99 3.40
C ARG A 303 -22.60 -15.17 2.09
N ARG A 304 -22.95 -14.08 1.41
CA ARG A 304 -23.55 -14.13 0.08
C ARG A 304 -22.61 -14.79 -0.94
N LEU A 305 -21.32 -14.46 -0.91
CA LEU A 305 -20.32 -15.12 -1.76
C LEU A 305 -20.24 -16.63 -1.46
N ALA A 306 -20.24 -17.03 -0.18
CA ALA A 306 -20.23 -18.44 0.20
C ALA A 306 -21.40 -19.22 -0.44
N GLN A 307 -22.62 -18.66 -0.36
CA GLN A 307 -23.80 -19.23 -1.02
C GLN A 307 -23.61 -19.38 -2.53
N LEU A 308 -23.07 -18.35 -3.20
CA LEU A 308 -22.81 -18.39 -4.64
C LEU A 308 -21.72 -19.39 -5.04
N LEU A 309 -20.81 -19.71 -4.14
CA LEU A 309 -19.75 -20.71 -4.34
C LEU A 309 -20.15 -22.13 -3.91
N GLY A 310 -21.37 -22.31 -3.38
CA GLY A 310 -21.86 -23.60 -2.87
C GLY A 310 -21.14 -24.08 -1.61
N ILE A 311 -20.77 -23.15 -0.72
CA ILE A 311 -20.09 -23.39 0.56
C ILE A 311 -21.11 -23.43 1.71
#